data_AF-A0A521UNR4-F1
#
_entry.id   AF-A0A521UNR4-F1
#
_cell.length_a   1.000
_cell.length_b   1.000
_cell.length_c   1.000
_cell.angle_alpha   90.00
_cell.angle_beta   90.00
_cell.angle_gamma   90.00
#
_symmetry.space_group_name_H-M   'P 1'
#
loop_
_entity.id
_entity.type
_entity.pdbx_description
1 polymer ?
#
loop_
_entity_poly.entity_id
_entity_poly.type
_entity_poly.pdbx_seq_one_letter_code
_entity_poly.pdbx_strand_id
1 'polypeptide(L)'
;MSVTESIANIADCIAESFKEPQEPAAPAGPTVEELLAEIAQGRALKGDPVRVFSAQQSNALSDKAVDFRNFNMAHVEMIVSGTTPSATISLEGGAEEGGNYLALPGSNISQTAVAANLAFDVPVGSAWLKVRIASISGTFGAGQGYTVIVTPYVGAGPEPMNVEIGGIAPQLDDTDKPAVSLYLKGTVAGDTPPEGQGWNLGNGQGNRMGVVSLATQWRYNGNSHDKVYNNYDVVALTSAARTGDAYSAELTNFNARGLILMIECTAVGAPAGNIDQLKIQFKTVSGAWQTVHAWGTIGLNAAGVKSFVIYPGAASTSSWSGSPVQSIVPRSFRIAVIHTNQADSITYSVNVGFII
;
A
#
# COMPACT_ATOMS: atom_id res chain seq x y z
N MET A 1 30.77 -50.78 -60.90
CA MET A 1 30.15 -49.72 -60.07
C MET A 1 31.15 -48.60 -60.02
N SER A 2 30.89 -47.52 -60.76
CA SER A 2 31.85 -46.43 -60.90
C SER A 2 31.94 -45.66 -59.57
N VAL A 3 33.09 -45.06 -59.28
CA VAL A 3 33.27 -44.23 -58.06
C VAL A 3 32.19 -43.13 -57.97
N THR A 4 31.64 -42.72 -59.12
CA THR A 4 30.55 -41.75 -59.25
C THR A 4 29.21 -42.27 -58.70
N GLU A 5 28.89 -43.56 -58.86
CA GLU A 5 27.67 -44.16 -58.30
C GLU A 5 27.74 -44.31 -56.78
N SER A 6 28.94 -44.52 -56.22
CA SER A 6 29.15 -44.64 -54.78
C SER A 6 28.98 -43.31 -54.05
N ILE A 7 29.41 -42.20 -54.65
CA ILE A 7 29.30 -40.86 -54.05
C ILE A 7 27.84 -40.39 -54.04
N ALA A 8 27.04 -40.72 -55.06
CA ALA A 8 25.62 -40.39 -55.09
C ALA A 8 24.84 -41.07 -53.96
N ASN A 9 25.10 -42.36 -53.72
CA ASN A 9 24.46 -43.09 -52.60
C ASN A 9 24.86 -42.57 -51.21
N ILE A 10 26.09 -42.06 -51.06
CA ILE A 10 26.52 -41.46 -49.78
C ILE A 10 25.85 -40.11 -49.57
N ALA A 11 25.67 -39.31 -50.63
CA ALA A 11 24.97 -38.03 -50.55
C ALA A 11 23.49 -38.20 -50.16
N ASP A 12 22.80 -39.21 -50.72
CA ASP A 12 21.40 -39.50 -50.38
C ASP A 12 21.24 -40.04 -48.94
N CYS A 13 22.16 -40.90 -48.48
CA CYS A 13 22.19 -41.35 -47.07
C CYS A 13 22.47 -40.22 -46.08
N ILE A 14 23.28 -39.22 -46.46
CA ILE A 14 23.53 -38.06 -45.61
C ILE A 14 22.30 -37.13 -45.61
N ALA A 15 21.65 -36.92 -46.75
CA ALA A 15 20.45 -36.09 -46.83
C ALA A 15 19.27 -36.66 -46.01
N GLU A 16 19.13 -37.98 -45.89
CA GLU A 16 18.10 -38.58 -45.03
C GLU A 16 18.41 -38.52 -43.53
N SER A 17 19.68 -38.50 -43.13
CA SER A 17 20.06 -38.42 -41.71
C SER A 17 19.98 -36.99 -41.12
N PHE A 18 19.81 -35.97 -41.97
CA PHE A 18 19.61 -34.57 -41.56
C PHE A 18 18.17 -34.06 -41.72
N LYS A 19 17.19 -34.93 -41.97
CA LYS A 19 15.78 -34.54 -41.82
C LYS A 19 15.51 -34.31 -40.33
N GLU A 20 15.56 -33.03 -39.94
CA GLU A 20 15.15 -32.53 -38.64
C GLU A 20 13.80 -33.19 -38.29
N PRO A 21 13.72 -33.94 -37.17
CA PRO A 21 12.48 -34.61 -36.80
C PRO A 21 11.40 -33.52 -36.74
N GLN A 22 10.44 -33.61 -37.65
CA GLN A 22 9.27 -32.73 -37.67
C GLN A 22 8.63 -32.85 -36.30
N GLU A 23 8.83 -31.82 -35.49
CA GLU A 23 8.21 -31.72 -34.17
C GLU A 23 6.70 -31.88 -34.41
N PRO A 24 6.07 -32.92 -33.84
CA PRO A 24 4.66 -33.16 -34.07
C PRO A 24 3.92 -31.88 -33.72
N ALA A 25 3.15 -31.35 -34.68
CA ALA A 25 2.42 -30.11 -34.52
C ALA A 25 1.72 -30.15 -33.16
N ALA A 26 1.98 -29.14 -32.33
CA ALA A 26 1.42 -29.07 -30.99
C ALA A 26 -0.10 -29.32 -31.09
N PRO A 27 -0.64 -30.24 -30.27
CA PRO A 27 -2.06 -30.56 -30.33
C PRO A 27 -2.85 -29.26 -30.23
N ALA A 28 -3.84 -29.09 -31.12
CA ALA A 28 -4.72 -27.94 -31.05
C ALA A 28 -5.32 -27.90 -29.64
N GLY A 29 -5.13 -26.78 -28.94
CA GLY A 29 -5.69 -26.60 -27.61
C GLY A 29 -7.21 -26.77 -27.61
N PRO A 30 -7.82 -27.05 -26.46
CA PRO A 30 -9.26 -27.22 -26.34
C PRO A 30 -10.00 -26.00 -26.87
N THR A 31 -11.13 -26.23 -27.53
CA THR A 31 -12.02 -25.17 -28.00
C THR A 31 -12.68 -24.44 -26.83
N VAL A 32 -13.19 -23.23 -27.07
CA VAL A 32 -13.89 -22.45 -26.04
C VAL A 32 -15.14 -23.19 -25.54
N GLU A 33 -15.84 -23.90 -26.41
CA GLU A 33 -16.99 -24.73 -26.01
C GLU A 33 -16.60 -25.90 -25.10
N GLU A 34 -15.47 -26.58 -25.35
CA GLU A 34 -14.97 -27.65 -24.48
C GLU A 34 -14.56 -27.12 -23.10
N LEU A 35 -13.88 -25.96 -23.06
CA LEU A 35 -13.52 -25.28 -21.82
C LEU A 35 -14.75 -24.92 -20.98
N LEU A 36 -15.80 -24.39 -21.62
CA LEU A 36 -17.06 -24.04 -20.94
C LEU A 36 -17.80 -25.29 -20.42
N ALA A 37 -17.76 -26.40 -21.16
CA ALA A 37 -18.38 -27.66 -20.73
C ALA A 37 -17.66 -28.29 -19.53
N GLU A 38 -16.33 -28.22 -19.45
CA GLU A 38 -15.57 -28.70 -18.29
C GLU A 38 -15.76 -27.83 -17.05
N ILE A 39 -15.81 -26.50 -17.22
CA ILE A 39 -16.14 -25.56 -16.15
C ILE A 39 -17.53 -25.85 -15.58
N ALA A 40 -18.52 -26.11 -16.44
CA ALA A 40 -19.89 -26.46 -16.02
C ALA A 40 -19.97 -27.78 -15.23
N GLN A 41 -19.00 -28.68 -15.42
CA GLN A 41 -18.89 -29.94 -14.66
C GLN A 41 -18.08 -29.78 -13.35
N GLY A 42 -17.61 -28.58 -13.02
CA GLY A 42 -16.79 -28.33 -11.83
C GLY A 42 -15.41 -28.99 -11.88
N ARG A 43 -14.94 -29.40 -13.07
CA ARG A 43 -13.60 -29.93 -13.25
C ARG A 43 -12.64 -28.75 -13.36
N ALA A 44 -11.66 -28.69 -12.46
CA ALA A 44 -10.60 -27.70 -12.54
C ALA A 44 -9.87 -27.88 -13.88
N LEU A 45 -9.85 -26.84 -14.71
CA LEU A 45 -9.03 -26.79 -15.91
C LEU A 45 -7.57 -26.81 -15.46
N LYS A 46 -6.91 -27.97 -15.57
CA LYS A 46 -5.49 -28.14 -15.23
C LYS A 46 -4.65 -27.99 -16.49
N GLY A 47 -3.65 -27.12 -16.45
CA GLY A 47 -2.58 -27.13 -17.44
C GLY A 47 -1.61 -28.27 -17.20
N ASP A 48 -0.66 -28.44 -18.12
CA ASP A 48 0.32 -29.51 -18.05
C ASP A 48 1.27 -29.33 -16.84
N PRO A 49 1.56 -30.41 -16.09
CA PRO A 49 2.55 -30.36 -15.02
C PRO A 49 3.94 -30.01 -15.57
N VAL A 50 4.54 -28.95 -15.05
CA VAL A 50 5.88 -28.50 -15.42
C VAL A 50 6.88 -28.88 -14.34
N ARG A 51 7.88 -29.69 -14.69
CA ARG A 51 9.04 -29.92 -13.83
C ARG A 51 9.98 -28.71 -13.92
N VAL A 52 10.08 -27.95 -12.83
CA VAL A 52 10.80 -26.66 -12.81
C VAL A 52 12.24 -26.76 -12.31
N PHE A 53 12.57 -27.82 -11.56
CA PHE A 53 13.94 -28.13 -11.14
C PHE A 53 14.40 -29.49 -11.67
N SER A 54 15.56 -29.47 -12.33
CA SER A 54 16.24 -30.66 -12.87
C SER A 54 17.51 -31.02 -12.09
N ALA A 55 18.14 -30.02 -11.45
CA ALA A 55 19.34 -30.17 -10.63
C ALA A 55 19.28 -29.31 -9.37
N GLN A 56 20.05 -29.68 -8.34
CA GLN A 56 20.10 -28.95 -7.08
C GLN A 56 21.01 -27.73 -7.18
N GLN A 57 20.47 -26.54 -6.95
CA GLN A 57 21.27 -25.33 -6.76
C GLN A 57 20.67 -24.48 -5.64
N SER A 58 21.48 -24.19 -4.62
CA SER A 58 21.08 -23.28 -3.54
C SER A 58 21.05 -21.85 -4.07
N ASN A 59 20.04 -21.09 -3.65
CA ASN A 59 19.79 -19.72 -4.04
C ASN A 59 19.59 -19.51 -5.56
N ALA A 60 19.06 -20.52 -6.25
CA ALA A 60 18.74 -20.45 -7.66
C ALA A 60 17.23 -20.40 -7.91
N LEU A 61 16.85 -19.67 -8.96
CA LEU A 61 15.52 -19.77 -9.55
C LEU A 61 15.44 -21.01 -10.43
N SER A 62 14.22 -21.52 -10.61
CA SER A 62 13.96 -22.62 -11.52
C SER A 62 14.38 -22.32 -12.96
N ASP A 63 14.86 -23.38 -13.63
CA ASP A 63 15.31 -23.34 -15.02
C ASP A 63 14.17 -22.91 -15.95
N LYS A 64 12.96 -23.41 -15.66
CA LYS A 64 11.73 -23.12 -16.41
C LYS A 64 10.81 -22.20 -15.61
N ALA A 65 10.21 -21.26 -16.31
CA ALA A 65 9.03 -20.53 -15.84
C ALA A 65 7.76 -21.32 -16.23
N VAL A 66 6.70 -21.14 -15.46
CA VAL A 66 5.39 -21.75 -15.73
C VAL A 66 4.43 -20.63 -16.13
N ASP A 67 3.69 -20.82 -17.22
CA ASP A 67 2.71 -19.85 -17.74
C ASP A 67 1.40 -19.94 -16.97
N PHE A 68 0.98 -18.80 -16.41
CA PHE A 68 -0.23 -18.61 -15.61
C PHE A 68 -1.22 -17.65 -16.26
N ARG A 69 -1.04 -17.24 -17.52
CA ARG A 69 -1.96 -16.28 -18.18
C ARG A 69 -3.42 -16.75 -18.22
N ASN A 70 -3.66 -18.06 -18.20
CA ASN A 70 -4.98 -18.69 -18.21
C ASN A 70 -5.32 -19.41 -16.90
N PHE A 71 -4.54 -19.22 -15.83
CA PHE A 71 -4.67 -19.97 -14.57
C PHE A 71 -4.54 -19.02 -13.37
N ASN A 72 -5.21 -19.33 -12.26
CA ASN A 72 -5.19 -18.49 -11.05
C ASN A 72 -4.65 -19.22 -9.81
N MET A 73 -4.38 -20.53 -9.93
CA MET A 73 -3.89 -21.36 -8.84
C MET A 73 -2.79 -22.29 -9.32
N ALA A 74 -1.78 -22.53 -8.48
CA ALA A 74 -0.75 -23.53 -8.72
C ALA A 74 -0.86 -24.65 -7.71
N HIS A 75 -0.84 -25.89 -8.18
CA HIS A 75 -0.57 -27.05 -7.34
C HIS A 75 0.92 -27.32 -7.39
N VAL A 76 1.60 -27.19 -6.25
CA VAL A 76 3.05 -27.40 -6.14
C VAL A 76 3.27 -28.73 -5.44
N GLU A 77 3.86 -29.69 -6.15
CA GLU A 77 4.30 -30.97 -5.61
C GLU A 77 5.82 -30.99 -5.51
N MET A 78 6.33 -31.41 -4.37
CA MET A 78 7.75 -31.53 -4.10
C MET A 78 8.08 -32.95 -3.66
N ILE A 79 9.02 -33.54 -4.38
CA ILE A 79 9.57 -34.86 -4.09
C ILE A 79 10.96 -34.65 -3.49
N VAL A 80 11.15 -35.13 -2.26
CA VAL A 80 12.37 -34.95 -1.48
C VAL A 80 13.08 -36.29 -1.32
N SER A 81 14.38 -36.33 -1.61
CA SER A 81 15.22 -37.51 -1.44
C SER A 81 16.61 -37.11 -0.94
N GLY A 82 17.24 -37.97 -0.14
CA GLY A 82 18.56 -37.71 0.46
C GLY A 82 18.61 -38.15 1.92
N THR A 83 19.77 -37.97 2.56
CA THR A 83 19.95 -38.20 4.00
C THR A 83 19.81 -36.87 4.72
N THR A 84 18.86 -36.80 5.67
CA THR A 84 18.51 -35.58 6.42
C THR A 84 18.30 -34.35 5.52
N PRO A 85 17.48 -34.44 4.46
CA PRO A 85 17.28 -33.32 3.56
C PRO A 85 16.52 -32.19 4.27
N SER A 86 16.90 -30.95 4.04
CA SER A 86 16.10 -29.77 4.39
C SER A 86 16.28 -28.65 3.37
N ALA A 87 15.22 -27.95 3.02
CA ALA A 87 15.27 -26.81 2.12
C ALA A 87 14.31 -25.69 2.52
N THR A 88 14.66 -24.47 2.11
CA THR A 88 13.73 -23.32 2.11
C THR A 88 13.38 -22.98 0.67
N ILE A 89 12.09 -22.94 0.37
CA ILE A 89 11.58 -22.72 -0.98
C ILE A 89 10.65 -21.51 -0.96
N SER A 90 10.67 -20.74 -2.03
CA SER A 90 9.76 -19.61 -2.26
C SER A 90 9.23 -19.60 -3.69
N LEU A 91 8.02 -19.11 -3.87
CA LEU A 91 7.41 -18.89 -5.18
C LEU A 91 7.51 -17.42 -5.57
N GLU A 92 7.93 -17.17 -6.81
CA GLU A 92 8.14 -15.83 -7.32
C GLU A 92 7.37 -15.63 -8.63
N GLY A 93 6.68 -14.50 -8.74
CA GLY A 93 5.87 -14.13 -9.89
C GLY A 93 6.54 -13.07 -10.75
N GLY A 94 6.31 -13.13 -12.06
CA GLY A 94 6.78 -12.15 -13.04
C GLY A 94 5.69 -11.78 -14.05
N ALA A 95 5.79 -10.58 -14.63
CA ALA A 95 4.89 -10.12 -15.70
C ALA A 95 5.26 -10.70 -17.07
N GLU A 96 6.55 -10.99 -17.28
CA GLU A 96 7.12 -11.46 -18.55
C GLU A 96 7.98 -12.72 -18.33
N GLU A 97 8.05 -13.58 -19.35
CA GLU A 97 8.93 -14.75 -19.32
C GLU A 97 10.39 -14.29 -19.30
N GLY A 98 11.20 -14.79 -18.37
CA GLY A 98 12.59 -14.37 -18.22
C GLY A 98 12.80 -12.96 -17.64
N GLY A 99 11.72 -12.25 -17.27
CA GLY A 99 11.79 -10.93 -16.63
C GLY A 99 12.24 -10.97 -15.17
N ASN A 100 11.96 -9.89 -14.43
CA ASN A 100 12.20 -9.84 -12.99
C ASN A 100 11.10 -10.61 -12.24
N TYR A 101 11.50 -11.54 -11.39
CA TYR A 101 10.61 -12.34 -10.55
C TYR A 101 10.66 -11.81 -9.12
N LEU A 102 9.51 -11.58 -8.52
CA LEU A 102 9.35 -11.08 -7.16
C LEU A 102 8.57 -12.08 -6.31
N ALA A 103 8.88 -12.16 -5.02
CA ALA A 103 8.15 -13.01 -4.09
C ALA A 103 6.65 -12.70 -4.13
N LEU A 104 5.83 -13.75 -4.27
CA LEU A 104 4.39 -13.61 -4.21
C LEU A 104 3.94 -13.28 -2.75
N PRO A 105 2.80 -12.61 -2.56
CA PRO A 105 2.23 -12.39 -1.22
C PRO A 105 1.31 -13.54 -0.78
N GLY A 106 1.50 -14.09 0.44
CA GLY A 106 0.56 -15.06 1.03
C GLY A 106 1.21 -16.18 1.85
N SER A 107 0.37 -16.93 2.58
CA SER A 107 0.80 -17.82 3.67
C SER A 107 1.40 -19.17 3.27
N ASN A 108 1.38 -19.54 1.99
CA ASN A 108 1.99 -20.80 1.51
C ASN A 108 3.10 -20.58 0.46
N ILE A 109 3.47 -19.33 0.21
CA ILE A 109 4.42 -18.99 -0.85
C ILE A 109 5.86 -19.29 -0.46
N SER A 110 6.16 -19.34 0.84
CA SER A 110 7.45 -19.83 1.32
C SER A 110 7.24 -21.02 2.25
N GLN A 111 7.95 -22.11 1.98
CA GLN A 111 8.00 -23.30 2.80
C GLN A 111 9.40 -23.46 3.36
N THR A 112 9.53 -23.47 4.68
CA THR A 112 10.82 -23.61 5.37
C THR A 112 10.97 -25.01 5.92
N ALA A 113 12.21 -25.51 5.98
CA ALA A 113 12.54 -26.81 6.56
C ALA A 113 11.79 -27.99 5.89
N VAL A 114 11.65 -27.94 4.56
CA VAL A 114 11.01 -29.03 3.80
C VAL A 114 11.93 -30.25 3.79
N ALA A 115 11.58 -31.27 4.57
CA ALA A 115 12.39 -32.48 4.79
C ALA A 115 11.74 -33.77 4.26
N ALA A 116 10.52 -33.69 3.74
CA ALA A 116 9.76 -34.80 3.20
C ALA A 116 8.92 -34.33 2.01
N ASN A 117 8.34 -35.27 1.25
CA ASN A 117 7.43 -34.95 0.16
C ASN A 117 6.31 -34.03 0.67
N LEU A 118 6.01 -32.98 -0.09
CA LEU A 118 5.05 -31.96 0.27
C LEU A 118 4.25 -31.57 -0.96
N ALA A 119 2.94 -31.39 -0.81
CA ALA A 119 2.08 -30.83 -1.84
C ALA A 119 1.22 -29.73 -1.23
N PHE A 120 1.05 -28.62 -1.95
CA PHE A 120 0.20 -27.50 -1.50
C PHE A 120 -0.30 -26.69 -2.68
N ASP A 121 -1.42 -26.01 -2.45
CA ASP A 121 -2.02 -25.10 -3.42
C ASP A 121 -1.75 -23.63 -3.03
N VAL A 122 -1.60 -22.79 -4.04
CA VAL A 122 -1.29 -21.38 -3.87
C VAL A 122 -1.95 -20.52 -4.96
N PRO A 123 -2.55 -19.37 -4.61
CA PRO A 123 -3.03 -18.42 -5.60
C PRO A 123 -1.87 -17.74 -6.31
N VAL A 124 -1.99 -17.60 -7.64
CA VAL A 124 -0.99 -16.95 -8.48
C VAL A 124 -1.66 -15.79 -9.21
N GLY A 125 -1.21 -14.57 -8.91
CA GLY A 125 -1.71 -13.34 -9.54
C GLY A 125 -0.80 -12.79 -10.65
N SER A 126 0.25 -13.53 -11.03
CA SER A 126 1.24 -13.13 -12.04
C SER A 126 1.10 -13.97 -13.31
N ALA A 127 1.54 -13.44 -14.45
CA ALA A 127 1.51 -14.15 -15.74
C ALA A 127 2.51 -15.31 -15.79
N TRP A 128 3.62 -15.20 -15.06
CA TRP A 128 4.67 -16.22 -15.00
C TRP A 128 5.00 -16.56 -13.55
N LEU A 129 5.32 -17.81 -13.29
CA LEU A 129 5.75 -18.31 -11.98
C LEU A 129 7.10 -19.00 -12.08
N LYS A 130 7.99 -18.73 -11.13
CA LYS A 130 9.22 -19.49 -10.86
C LYS A 130 9.26 -19.95 -9.42
N VAL A 131 10.00 -21.03 -9.19
CA VAL A 131 10.30 -21.55 -7.85
C VAL A 131 11.74 -21.21 -7.53
N ARG A 132 12.01 -20.69 -6.34
CA ARG A 132 13.37 -20.50 -5.81
C ARG A 132 13.62 -21.51 -4.70
N ILE A 133 14.76 -22.19 -4.75
CA ILE A 133 15.28 -22.91 -3.60
C ILE A 133 16.29 -21.98 -2.92
N ALA A 134 15.86 -21.28 -1.88
CA ALA A 134 16.66 -20.26 -1.19
C ALA A 134 17.84 -20.89 -0.42
N SER A 135 17.62 -22.03 0.22
CA SER A 135 18.65 -22.77 0.94
C SER A 135 18.42 -24.27 0.86
N ILE A 136 19.51 -25.04 0.91
CA ILE A 136 19.51 -26.50 0.95
C ILE A 136 20.51 -26.96 2.03
N SER A 137 20.15 -27.98 2.79
CA SER A 137 21.06 -28.73 3.67
C SER A 137 20.73 -30.23 3.63
N GLY A 138 21.66 -31.05 4.13
CA GLY A 138 21.61 -32.51 4.07
C GLY A 138 22.68 -33.10 3.15
N THR A 139 22.67 -34.42 2.99
CA THR A 139 23.57 -35.14 2.08
C THR A 139 22.78 -35.78 0.96
N PHE A 140 23.22 -35.56 -0.29
CA PHE A 140 22.53 -36.03 -1.48
C PHE A 140 23.49 -36.84 -2.35
N GLY A 141 23.12 -38.08 -2.66
CA GLY A 141 23.77 -38.90 -3.67
C GLY A 141 23.39 -38.48 -5.10
N ALA A 142 24.01 -39.13 -6.09
CA ALA A 142 23.66 -38.93 -7.49
C ALA A 142 22.16 -39.24 -7.72
N GLY A 143 21.43 -38.30 -8.32
CA GLY A 143 19.99 -38.42 -8.58
C GLY A 143 19.08 -38.19 -7.37
N GLN A 144 19.64 -37.92 -6.18
CA GLN A 144 18.86 -37.48 -5.02
C GLN A 144 18.70 -35.96 -5.04
N GLY A 145 17.76 -35.42 -4.26
CA GLY A 145 17.47 -33.99 -4.16
C GLY A 145 16.01 -33.64 -4.09
N TYR A 146 15.74 -32.41 -4.53
CA TYR A 146 14.40 -31.84 -4.64
C TYR A 146 13.99 -31.86 -6.10
N THR A 147 12.88 -32.54 -6.40
CA THR A 147 12.17 -32.35 -7.66
C THR A 147 10.90 -31.58 -7.35
N VAL A 148 10.73 -30.44 -8.03
CA VAL A 148 9.52 -29.62 -7.89
C VAL A 148 8.74 -29.68 -9.19
N ILE A 149 7.46 -30.01 -9.07
CA ILE A 149 6.48 -30.06 -10.15
C ILE A 149 5.43 -29.01 -9.83
N VAL A 150 5.13 -28.17 -10.81
CA VAL A 150 4.09 -27.15 -10.71
C VAL A 150 3.02 -27.47 -11.73
N THR A 151 1.80 -27.67 -11.28
CA THR A 151 0.64 -27.87 -12.16
C THR A 151 -0.25 -26.63 -12.06
N PRO A 152 -0.29 -25.76 -13.07
CA PRO A 152 -1.19 -24.62 -13.08
C PRO A 152 -2.63 -25.11 -13.26
N TYR A 153 -3.58 -24.47 -12.59
CA TYR A 153 -5.00 -24.79 -12.75
C TYR A 153 -5.90 -23.58 -12.49
N VAL A 154 -7.13 -23.66 -13.01
CA VAL A 154 -8.19 -22.73 -12.65
C VAL A 154 -8.87 -23.27 -11.41
N GLY A 155 -8.50 -22.73 -10.24
CA GLY A 155 -9.24 -22.97 -9.02
C GLY A 155 -10.56 -22.21 -9.04
N ALA A 156 -11.55 -22.72 -8.31
CA ALA A 156 -12.72 -21.95 -7.96
C ALA A 156 -12.21 -20.65 -7.31
N GLY A 157 -12.35 -19.54 -8.05
CA GLY A 157 -12.08 -18.23 -7.46
C GLY A 157 -12.94 -18.05 -6.22
N PRO A 158 -12.71 -17.00 -5.41
CA PRO A 158 -13.76 -16.57 -4.50
C PRO A 158 -15.05 -16.46 -5.31
N GLU A 159 -16.10 -17.18 -4.88
CA GLU A 159 -17.42 -17.15 -5.50
C GLU A 159 -17.71 -15.73 -5.97
N PRO A 160 -18.05 -15.49 -7.25
CA PRO A 160 -18.31 -14.14 -7.72
C PRO A 160 -19.37 -13.56 -6.79
N MET A 161 -18.98 -12.56 -5.98
CA MET A 161 -19.94 -11.85 -5.16
C MET A 161 -20.86 -11.14 -6.14
N ASN A 162 -22.07 -11.67 -6.29
CA ASN A 162 -23.14 -10.95 -6.95
C ASN A 162 -23.41 -9.71 -6.13
N VAL A 163 -22.82 -8.60 -6.56
CA VAL A 163 -23.13 -7.27 -6.05
C VAL A 163 -24.45 -6.88 -6.68
N GLU A 164 -25.55 -7.25 -6.05
CA GLU A 164 -26.84 -6.66 -6.39
C GLU A 164 -26.82 -5.19 -5.96
N ILE A 165 -26.85 -4.29 -6.94
CA ILE A 165 -27.13 -2.87 -6.68
C ILE A 165 -28.61 -2.81 -6.34
N GLY A 166 -28.94 -2.72 -5.04
CA GLY A 166 -30.30 -2.80 -4.50
C GLY A 166 -31.24 -1.64 -4.85
N GLY A 167 -31.06 -1.01 -6.01
CA GLY A 167 -31.78 0.17 -6.45
C GLY A 167 -31.08 1.46 -6.02
N ILE A 168 -31.22 2.49 -6.86
CA ILE A 168 -30.87 3.87 -6.52
C ILE A 168 -32.10 4.45 -5.83
N ALA A 169 -32.16 4.41 -4.50
CA ALA A 169 -33.13 5.20 -3.77
C ALA A 169 -32.60 6.64 -3.68
N PRO A 170 -33.30 7.65 -4.22
CA PRO A 170 -32.94 9.04 -3.96
C PRO A 170 -33.18 9.30 -2.47
N GLN A 171 -32.11 9.29 -1.68
CA GLN A 171 -32.16 9.75 -0.31
C GLN A 171 -31.84 11.24 -0.31
N LEU A 172 -32.80 12.06 0.13
CA LEU A 172 -32.50 13.43 0.50
C LEU A 172 -31.62 13.34 1.75
N ASP A 173 -30.38 13.82 1.64
CA ASP A 173 -29.57 14.14 2.81
C ASP A 173 -30.29 15.25 3.60
N ASP A 174 -30.05 15.35 4.91
CA ASP A 174 -30.62 16.37 5.82
C ASP A 174 -30.30 17.82 5.37
N THR A 175 -29.46 17.96 4.34
CA THR A 175 -29.12 19.20 3.66
C THR A 175 -29.94 19.50 2.38
N ASP A 176 -31.02 18.76 2.08
CA ASP A 176 -31.84 18.87 0.86
C ASP A 176 -31.03 18.77 -0.46
N LYS A 177 -29.88 18.10 -0.41
CA LYS A 177 -29.06 17.83 -1.58
C LYS A 177 -29.28 16.40 -2.04
N PRO A 178 -29.38 16.15 -3.36
CA PRO A 178 -29.41 14.79 -3.87
C PRO A 178 -28.05 14.13 -3.58
N ALA A 179 -28.00 13.30 -2.55
CA ALA A 179 -26.87 12.43 -2.29
C ALA A 179 -27.15 11.09 -2.97
N VAL A 180 -26.26 10.66 -3.86
CA VAL A 180 -26.31 9.30 -4.40
C VAL A 180 -25.58 8.40 -3.39
N SER A 181 -26.35 7.76 -2.52
CA SER A 181 -25.84 6.69 -1.66
C SER A 181 -25.78 5.40 -2.46
N LEU A 182 -24.58 4.87 -2.69
CA LEU A 182 -24.41 3.57 -3.32
C LEU A 182 -24.56 2.47 -2.24
N TYR A 183 -25.69 1.75 -2.24
CA TYR A 183 -25.92 0.63 -1.33
C TYR A 183 -25.41 -0.66 -1.97
N LEU A 184 -24.29 -1.17 -1.46
CA LEU A 184 -23.77 -2.48 -1.85
C LEU A 184 -24.27 -3.49 -0.81
N LYS A 185 -25.18 -4.39 -1.22
CA LYS A 185 -25.66 -5.48 -0.38
C LYS A 185 -25.00 -6.78 -0.84
N GLY A 186 -24.13 -7.34 -0.01
CA GLY A 186 -23.69 -8.72 -0.19
C GLY A 186 -24.76 -9.63 0.39
N THR A 187 -25.50 -10.35 -0.44
CA THR A 187 -26.36 -11.45 0.00
C THR A 187 -25.84 -12.75 -0.57
N VAL A 188 -25.61 -13.73 0.30
CA VAL A 188 -25.50 -15.13 -0.12
C VAL A 188 -26.93 -15.64 -0.36
N ALA A 189 -27.13 -16.45 -1.39
CA ALA A 189 -28.44 -17.02 -1.69
C ALA A 189 -28.96 -17.84 -0.49
N GLY A 190 -30.05 -17.36 0.14
CA GLY A 190 -30.67 -18.01 1.31
C GLY A 190 -30.63 -17.22 2.61
N ASP A 191 -29.87 -16.14 2.70
CA ASP A 191 -29.84 -15.30 3.91
C ASP A 191 -31.09 -14.40 4.00
N THR A 192 -31.92 -14.67 5.00
CA THR A 192 -32.99 -13.75 5.44
C THR A 192 -32.37 -12.78 6.46
N PRO A 193 -32.21 -11.48 6.15
CA PRO A 193 -31.54 -10.57 7.07
C PRO A 193 -32.42 -10.29 8.30
N PRO A 194 -31.90 -10.43 9.53
CA PRO A 194 -32.60 -9.93 10.71
C PRO A 194 -32.63 -8.39 10.64
N GLU A 195 -33.85 -7.85 10.57
CA GLU A 195 -34.08 -6.41 10.66
C GLU A 195 -33.57 -5.90 12.02
N GLY A 196 -32.53 -5.06 12.01
CA GLY A 196 -32.19 -4.24 13.18
C GLY A 196 -30.85 -4.49 13.87
N GLN A 197 -29.94 -5.31 13.32
CA GLN A 197 -28.57 -5.37 13.84
C GLN A 197 -27.57 -4.73 12.88
N GLY A 198 -26.85 -3.72 13.37
CA GLY A 198 -25.86 -2.96 12.62
C GLY A 198 -24.89 -3.87 11.86
N TRP A 199 -24.52 -3.41 10.67
CA TRP A 199 -23.69 -4.10 9.68
C TRP A 199 -22.35 -4.57 10.25
N ASN A 200 -22.35 -5.78 10.82
CA ASN A 200 -21.14 -6.51 11.14
C ASN A 200 -20.83 -7.45 9.97
N LEU A 201 -20.03 -6.97 9.01
CA LEU A 201 -19.44 -7.79 7.95
C LEU A 201 -18.29 -8.66 8.51
N GLY A 202 -18.57 -9.44 9.55
CA GLY A 202 -17.69 -10.47 10.05
C GLY A 202 -18.25 -11.82 9.63
N ASN A 203 -17.39 -12.72 9.12
CA ASN A 203 -17.81 -14.12 9.07
C ASN A 203 -17.96 -14.65 10.52
N GLY A 204 -18.70 -15.75 10.70
CA GLY A 204 -18.91 -16.39 12.01
C GLY A 204 -17.64 -16.91 12.71
N GLN A 205 -16.46 -16.62 12.16
CA GLN A 205 -15.14 -16.96 12.71
C GLN A 205 -14.39 -15.72 13.23
N GLY A 206 -15.01 -14.54 13.22
CA GLY A 206 -14.38 -13.30 13.70
C GLY A 206 -13.38 -12.67 12.72
N ASN A 207 -13.23 -13.23 11.51
CA ASN A 207 -12.48 -12.59 10.45
C ASN A 207 -13.35 -11.50 9.83
N ARG A 208 -13.06 -10.26 10.20
CA ARG A 208 -13.55 -9.08 9.50
C ARG A 208 -12.86 -9.05 8.14
N MET A 209 -13.63 -9.13 7.06
CA MET A 209 -13.09 -8.88 5.73
C MET A 209 -12.51 -7.47 5.74
N GLY A 210 -11.18 -7.42 5.75
CA GLY A 210 -10.44 -6.18 5.65
C GLY A 210 -10.82 -5.53 4.33
N VAL A 211 -11.67 -4.52 4.40
CA VAL A 211 -11.54 -3.38 3.50
C VAL A 211 -10.04 -3.11 3.46
N VAL A 212 -9.45 -3.15 2.26
CA VAL A 212 -8.09 -2.72 2.03
C VAL A 212 -8.01 -1.30 2.58
N SER A 213 -7.57 -1.21 3.83
CA SER A 213 -7.10 0.02 4.42
C SER A 213 -5.81 0.27 3.66
N LEU A 214 -5.93 0.92 2.49
CA LEU A 214 -4.88 1.78 1.99
C LEU A 214 -4.42 2.52 3.23
N ALA A 215 -3.18 2.29 3.66
CA ALA A 215 -2.62 2.72 4.95
C ALA A 215 -2.66 4.26 5.07
N THR A 216 -3.87 4.79 5.19
CA THR A 216 -4.19 6.12 5.64
C THR A 216 -3.94 5.99 7.11
N GLN A 217 -2.89 6.64 7.60
CA GLN A 217 -2.55 6.60 9.00
C GLN A 217 -3.73 7.23 9.74
N TRP A 218 -4.62 6.42 10.31
CA TRP A 218 -5.73 6.89 11.11
C TRP A 218 -5.28 6.92 12.56
N ARG A 219 -5.51 8.04 13.26
CA ARG A 219 -5.26 8.17 14.70
C ARG A 219 -6.59 8.28 15.43
N TYR A 220 -6.74 7.47 16.47
CA TYR A 220 -7.91 7.54 17.35
C TYR A 220 -7.80 8.76 18.27
N ASN A 221 -8.85 9.59 18.33
CA ASN A 221 -8.87 10.84 19.09
C ASN A 221 -9.70 10.76 20.40
N GLY A 222 -10.21 9.58 20.75
CA GLY A 222 -11.08 9.38 21.91
C GLY A 222 -12.58 9.26 21.58
N ASN A 223 -13.02 9.61 20.37
CA ASN A 223 -14.40 9.45 19.91
C ASN A 223 -14.49 8.92 18.46
N SER A 224 -13.66 9.46 17.57
CA SER A 224 -13.56 9.08 16.16
C SER A 224 -12.12 8.74 15.77
N HIS A 225 -11.95 8.23 14.56
CA HIS A 225 -10.65 8.13 13.91
C HIS A 225 -10.49 9.33 12.98
N ASP A 226 -9.37 10.03 13.10
CA ASP A 226 -9.01 11.09 12.17
C ASP A 226 -7.88 10.64 11.27
N LYS A 227 -7.88 11.09 10.02
CA LYS A 227 -6.73 10.91 9.14
C LYS A 227 -5.56 11.72 9.69
N VAL A 228 -4.36 11.17 9.65
CA VAL A 228 -3.13 11.97 9.71
C VAL A 228 -3.12 12.80 8.44
N TYR A 229 -3.27 14.11 8.62
CA TYR A 229 -3.15 15.07 7.53
C TYR A 229 -1.67 15.37 7.30
N ASN A 230 -1.29 15.54 6.03
CA ASN A 230 0.03 16.04 5.62
C ASN A 230 0.29 17.44 6.20
N ASN A 231 1.54 17.93 6.13
CA ASN A 231 1.82 19.33 6.44
C ASN A 231 0.98 20.23 5.53
N TYR A 232 0.23 21.15 6.13
CA TYR A 232 -0.53 22.17 5.41
C TYR A 232 -0.47 23.49 6.18
N ASP A 233 -0.65 24.57 5.42
CA ASP A 233 -0.61 25.94 5.94
C ASP A 233 -2.03 26.48 6.12
N VAL A 234 -2.21 27.29 7.17
CA VAL A 234 -3.48 27.98 7.47
C VAL A 234 -3.21 29.44 7.78
N VAL A 235 -4.06 30.32 7.28
CA VAL A 235 -4.09 31.73 7.65
C VAL A 235 -4.81 31.86 9.00
N ALA A 236 -4.06 32.13 10.07
CA ALA A 236 -4.62 32.37 11.40
C ALA A 236 -5.23 33.77 11.51
N LEU A 237 -4.56 34.77 10.93
CA LEU A 237 -5.03 36.15 10.86
C LEU A 237 -4.81 36.68 9.45
N THR A 238 -5.88 37.11 8.78
CA THR A 238 -5.79 37.76 7.47
C THR A 238 -5.03 39.08 7.57
N SER A 239 -4.46 39.55 6.45
CA SER A 239 -3.75 40.83 6.45
C SER A 239 -4.68 41.98 6.83
N ALA A 240 -4.32 42.73 7.87
CA ALA A 240 -5.05 43.91 8.31
C ALA A 240 -4.16 44.84 9.12
N ALA A 241 -4.45 46.13 9.02
CA ALA A 241 -3.90 47.18 9.87
C ALA A 241 -4.46 47.07 11.29
N ARG A 242 -3.60 47.01 12.31
CA ARG A 242 -3.98 46.78 13.71
C ARG A 242 -3.26 47.72 14.66
N THR A 243 -4.03 48.27 15.59
CA THR A 243 -3.59 49.14 16.70
C THR A 243 -3.94 48.55 18.07
N GLY A 244 -4.37 47.29 18.11
CA GLY A 244 -4.84 46.62 19.31
C GLY A 244 -4.74 45.11 19.18
N ASP A 245 -4.97 44.40 20.28
CA ASP A 245 -4.87 42.94 20.34
C ASP A 245 -5.72 42.26 19.27
N ALA A 246 -5.16 41.21 18.67
CA ALA A 246 -5.86 40.39 17.69
C ALA A 246 -5.77 38.91 18.07
N TYR A 247 -6.89 38.23 17.88
CA TYR A 247 -7.06 36.82 18.20
C TYR A 247 -7.55 36.10 16.94
N SER A 248 -6.91 35.00 16.57
CA SER A 248 -7.42 34.15 15.50
C SER A 248 -8.71 33.44 15.94
N ALA A 249 -9.42 32.87 14.97
CA ALA A 249 -10.35 31.79 15.24
C ALA A 249 -9.62 30.59 15.89
N GLU A 250 -10.39 29.65 16.43
CA GLU A 250 -9.84 28.37 16.87
C GLU A 250 -9.33 27.56 15.67
N LEU A 251 -8.11 27.04 15.79
CA LEU A 251 -7.41 26.25 14.78
C LEU A 251 -7.25 24.81 15.30
N THR A 252 -7.21 23.87 14.36
CA THR A 252 -7.04 22.44 14.67
C THR A 252 -5.70 21.92 14.15
N ASN A 253 -4.83 21.48 15.06
CA ASN A 253 -3.63 20.68 14.77
C ASN A 253 -3.95 19.20 14.94
N PHE A 254 -4.36 18.53 13.86
CA PHE A 254 -4.78 17.12 13.90
C PHE A 254 -3.71 16.17 14.47
N ASN A 255 -2.43 16.51 14.32
CA ASN A 255 -1.32 15.67 14.75
C ASN A 255 -0.86 15.94 16.19
N ALA A 256 -1.30 17.05 16.82
CA ALA A 256 -0.88 17.51 18.15
C ALA A 256 0.65 17.54 18.34
N ARG A 257 1.35 18.01 17.31
CA ARG A 257 2.82 18.03 17.20
C ARG A 257 3.34 19.46 17.29
N GLY A 258 4.05 19.92 16.26
CA GLY A 258 4.66 21.24 16.20
C GLY A 258 3.97 22.15 15.19
N LEU A 259 4.42 23.41 15.18
CA LEU A 259 4.04 24.37 14.17
C LEU A 259 5.16 25.38 13.91
N ILE A 260 5.07 26.02 12.75
CA ILE A 260 5.82 27.20 12.35
C ILE A 260 4.84 28.36 12.26
N LEU A 261 5.08 29.45 13.00
CA LEU A 261 4.35 30.71 12.87
C LEU A 261 5.11 31.65 11.98
N MET A 262 4.41 32.26 11.04
CA MET A 262 4.97 33.28 10.15
C MET A 262 4.12 34.54 10.28
N ILE A 263 4.72 35.60 10.80
CA ILE A 263 4.12 36.94 10.77
C ILE A 263 4.69 37.65 9.56
N GLU A 264 3.83 37.96 8.61
CA GLU A 264 4.19 38.74 7.43
C GLU A 264 3.71 40.17 7.62
N CYS A 265 4.65 41.08 7.83
CA CYS A 265 4.38 42.50 7.97
C CYS A 265 4.51 43.16 6.60
N THR A 266 3.46 43.85 6.15
CA THR A 266 3.43 44.52 4.84
C THR A 266 3.55 46.04 4.97
N ALA A 267 3.17 46.61 6.10
CA ALA A 267 3.35 48.03 6.40
C ALA A 267 3.46 48.27 7.91
N VAL A 268 4.26 49.26 8.30
CA VAL A 268 4.48 49.66 9.69
C VAL A 268 4.22 51.17 9.76
N GLY A 269 3.43 51.62 10.73
CA GLY A 269 3.33 53.04 11.07
C GLY A 269 4.69 53.61 11.53
N ALA A 270 4.80 54.94 11.59
CA ALA A 270 5.96 55.60 12.18
C ALA A 270 5.56 56.15 13.57
N PRO A 271 6.37 55.93 14.62
CA PRO A 271 7.66 55.22 14.66
C PRO A 271 7.54 53.70 14.46
N ALA A 272 8.68 53.03 14.24
CA ALA A 272 8.75 51.57 14.02
C ALA A 272 7.94 50.79 15.07
N GLY A 273 7.05 49.91 14.60
CA GLY A 273 6.07 49.23 15.45
C GLY A 273 6.59 47.94 16.07
N ASN A 274 6.12 47.65 17.29
CA ASN A 274 6.39 46.41 17.98
C ASN A 274 5.10 45.62 18.22
N ILE A 275 5.21 44.30 18.17
CA ILE A 275 4.24 43.40 18.78
C ILE A 275 4.76 43.10 20.18
N ASP A 276 3.97 43.35 21.23
CA ASP A 276 4.39 43.11 22.61
C ASP A 276 4.58 41.62 22.88
N GLN A 277 3.61 40.80 22.44
CA GLN A 277 3.66 39.35 22.61
C GLN A 277 2.97 38.63 21.46
N LEU A 278 3.60 37.55 20.99
CA LEU A 278 2.94 36.53 20.17
C LEU A 278 2.69 35.30 21.04
N LYS A 279 1.44 34.87 21.12
CA LYS A 279 1.03 33.75 21.99
C LYS A 279 0.38 32.64 21.21
N ILE A 280 0.64 31.42 21.66
CA ILE A 280 -0.19 30.25 21.37
C ILE A 280 -1.03 30.00 22.61
N GLN A 281 -2.35 29.91 22.43
CA GLN A 281 -3.27 29.65 23.53
C GLN A 281 -4.13 28.44 23.23
N PHE A 282 -4.49 27.68 24.26
CA PHE A 282 -5.47 26.60 24.16
C PHE A 282 -6.65 26.89 25.07
N LYS A 283 -7.79 26.25 24.75
CA LYS A 283 -9.03 26.41 25.51
C LYS A 283 -9.12 25.31 26.55
N THR A 284 -9.33 25.69 27.82
CA THR A 284 -9.59 24.73 28.91
C THR A 284 -10.99 24.17 28.83
N VAL A 285 -11.27 23.14 29.64
CA VAL A 285 -12.62 22.58 29.79
C VAL A 285 -13.67 23.60 30.24
N SER A 286 -13.26 24.65 30.97
CA SER A 286 -14.13 25.75 31.37
C SER A 286 -14.37 26.79 30.28
N GLY A 287 -13.76 26.61 29.10
CA GLY A 287 -13.83 27.55 27.98
C GLY A 287 -12.84 28.71 28.06
N ALA A 288 -12.03 28.80 29.11
CA ALA A 288 -11.04 29.86 29.30
C ALA A 288 -9.78 29.60 28.45
N TRP A 289 -9.19 30.67 27.91
CA TRP A 289 -7.95 30.58 27.14
C TRP A 289 -6.74 30.63 28.08
N GLN A 290 -5.85 29.65 27.94
CA GLN A 290 -4.58 29.55 28.66
C GLN A 290 -3.41 29.60 27.69
N THR A 291 -2.33 30.26 28.08
CA THR A 291 -1.15 30.42 27.23
C THR A 291 -0.28 29.17 27.29
N VAL A 292 0.00 28.57 26.14
CA VAL A 292 0.98 27.48 25.97
C VAL A 292 2.38 28.07 25.95
N HIS A 293 2.57 29.12 25.15
CA HIS A 293 3.83 29.81 25.00
C HIS A 293 3.59 31.26 24.59
N ALA A 294 4.49 32.15 25.01
CA ALA A 294 4.52 33.55 24.62
C ALA A 294 5.95 33.94 24.21
N TRP A 295 6.12 34.31 22.94
CA TRP A 295 7.29 35.08 22.54
C TRP A 295 7.12 36.51 23.04
N GLY A 296 8.21 37.09 23.55
CA GLY A 296 8.24 38.47 24.04
C GLY A 296 8.12 39.50 22.92
N THR A 297 8.63 40.71 23.16
CA THR A 297 8.53 41.81 22.19
C THR A 297 9.20 41.46 20.86
N ILE A 298 8.44 41.59 19.77
CA ILE A 298 8.87 41.34 18.40
C ILE A 298 8.90 42.67 17.67
N GLY A 299 10.10 43.11 17.29
CA GLY A 299 10.29 44.32 16.48
C GLY A 299 9.92 44.10 15.02
N LEU A 300 9.00 44.92 14.51
CA LEU A 300 8.60 44.98 13.11
C LEU A 300 8.96 46.36 12.54
N ASN A 301 10.23 46.56 12.21
CA ASN A 301 10.76 47.86 11.81
C ASN A 301 10.58 48.18 10.32
N ALA A 302 10.23 47.19 9.50
CA ALA A 302 10.02 47.29 8.07
C ALA A 302 9.15 46.13 7.59
N ALA A 303 8.68 46.20 6.35
CA ALA A 303 8.04 45.07 5.71
C ALA A 303 8.98 43.85 5.66
N GLY A 304 8.42 42.66 5.87
CA GLY A 304 9.16 41.41 5.92
C GLY A 304 8.47 40.32 6.72
N VAL A 305 9.10 39.16 6.78
CA VAL A 305 8.57 37.97 7.47
C VAL A 305 9.38 37.68 8.72
N LYS A 306 8.68 37.37 9.82
CA LYS A 306 9.26 36.82 11.04
C LYS A 306 8.73 35.42 11.26
N SER A 307 9.63 34.47 11.50
CA SER A 307 9.28 33.06 11.66
C SER A 307 9.64 32.54 13.05
N PHE A 308 8.69 31.86 13.68
CA PHE A 308 8.82 31.27 15.01
C PHE A 308 8.47 29.79 14.94
N VAL A 309 9.12 28.97 15.76
CA VAL A 309 8.90 27.52 15.71
C VAL A 309 8.72 26.95 17.12
N ILE A 310 7.78 26.01 17.24
CA ILE A 310 7.52 25.25 18.46
C ILE A 310 7.26 23.81 18.07
N TYR A 311 8.09 22.88 18.56
CA TYR A 311 7.90 21.45 18.32
C TYR A 311 8.67 20.59 19.33
N PRO A 312 8.25 19.33 19.54
CA PRO A 312 9.02 18.39 20.35
C PRO A 312 10.37 18.07 19.68
N GLY A 313 11.48 18.30 20.40
CA GLY A 313 12.82 18.09 19.87
C GLY A 313 13.44 19.32 19.20
N ALA A 314 12.82 20.50 19.35
CA ALA A 314 13.37 21.76 18.90
C ALA A 314 14.77 22.04 19.46
N ALA A 315 15.77 22.05 18.58
CA ALA A 315 17.10 22.56 18.87
C ALA A 315 17.22 24.03 18.46
N SER A 316 17.93 24.82 19.25
CA SER A 316 18.20 26.23 18.93
C SER A 316 19.00 26.32 17.63
N THR A 317 18.42 26.99 16.63
CA THR A 317 19.06 27.28 15.34
C THR A 317 18.92 28.77 15.06
N SER A 318 19.91 29.37 14.38
CA SER A 318 19.96 30.81 14.13
C SER A 318 19.02 31.30 13.04
N SER A 319 18.31 30.41 12.34
CA SER A 319 17.44 30.74 11.20
C SER A 319 16.05 31.26 11.60
N TRP A 320 15.72 31.28 12.90
CA TRP A 320 14.40 31.69 13.40
C TRP A 320 14.44 33.09 14.00
N SER A 321 13.31 33.81 13.88
CA SER A 321 13.15 35.15 14.46
C SER A 321 13.02 35.13 15.98
N GLY A 322 12.71 33.96 16.57
CA GLY A 322 12.81 33.70 18.00
C GLY A 322 13.41 32.32 18.24
N SER A 323 13.97 32.09 19.43
CA SER A 323 14.50 30.78 19.81
C SER A 323 13.45 29.69 19.64
N PRO A 324 13.75 28.61 18.90
CA PRO A 324 12.90 27.43 18.82
C PRO A 324 12.48 26.94 20.20
N VAL A 325 11.20 26.62 20.35
CA VAL A 325 10.63 26.20 21.63
C VAL A 325 10.40 24.71 21.64
N GLN A 326 10.97 24.01 22.63
CA GLN A 326 10.73 22.59 22.82
C GLN A 326 9.45 22.38 23.64
N SER A 327 8.34 22.19 22.95
CA SER A 327 7.03 21.96 23.57
C SER A 327 6.06 21.30 22.59
N ILE A 328 4.93 20.83 23.11
CA ILE A 328 3.81 20.32 22.32
C ILE A 328 2.80 21.43 22.06
N VAL A 329 2.13 21.38 20.91
CA VAL A 329 0.96 22.21 20.65
C VAL A 329 -0.32 21.39 20.80
N PRO A 330 -1.26 21.80 21.67
CA PRO A 330 -2.54 21.15 21.80
C PRO A 330 -3.30 21.10 20.48
N ARG A 331 -4.19 20.11 20.34
CA ARG A 331 -5.00 19.92 19.13
C ARG A 331 -5.85 21.15 18.79
N SER A 332 -6.53 21.70 19.78
CA SER A 332 -7.32 22.94 19.65
C SER A 332 -6.55 24.10 20.25
N PHE A 333 -6.26 25.11 19.44
CA PHE A 333 -5.50 26.29 19.86
C PHE A 333 -5.94 27.54 19.09
N ARG A 334 -5.45 28.70 19.50
CA ARG A 334 -5.54 29.95 18.75
C ARG A 334 -4.22 30.71 18.83
N ILE A 335 -4.03 31.63 17.90
CA ILE A 335 -2.95 32.61 17.93
C ILE A 335 -3.48 33.91 18.50
N ALA A 336 -2.76 34.49 19.46
CA ALA A 336 -3.04 35.81 19.98
C ALA A 336 -1.82 36.72 19.79
N VAL A 337 -2.05 37.89 19.19
CA VAL A 337 -1.05 38.93 18.99
C VAL A 337 -1.44 40.11 19.87
N ILE A 338 -0.56 40.46 20.79
CA ILE A 338 -0.81 41.46 21.83
C ILE A 338 -0.07 42.75 21.50
N HIS A 339 -0.76 43.88 21.61
CA HIS A 339 -0.31 45.24 21.28
C HIS A 339 -0.49 46.22 22.46
N THR A 340 -0.48 45.72 23.70
CA THR A 340 -0.79 46.48 24.92
C THR A 340 -0.08 47.84 25.02
N ASN A 341 1.14 47.99 24.49
CA ASN A 341 1.90 49.24 24.56
C ASN A 341 2.17 49.88 23.17
N GLN A 342 1.41 49.49 22.15
CA GLN A 342 1.66 49.91 20.78
C GLN A 342 0.53 50.83 20.26
N ALA A 343 0.85 52.11 20.07
CA ALA A 343 -0.09 53.09 19.50
C ALA A 343 -0.12 53.06 17.96
N ASP A 344 0.96 52.63 17.31
CA ASP A 344 1.06 52.68 15.85
C ASP A 344 0.36 51.51 15.18
N SER A 345 -0.23 51.79 14.03
CA SER A 345 -0.87 50.78 13.20
C SER A 345 0.18 49.92 12.48
N ILE A 346 0.12 48.59 12.68
CA ILE A 346 0.93 47.62 11.96
C ILE A 346 0.03 46.80 11.05
N THR A 347 0.36 46.71 9.77
CA THR A 347 -0.36 45.88 8.80
C THR A 347 0.37 44.55 8.63
N TYR A 348 -0.26 43.47 9.06
CA TYR A 348 0.34 42.15 8.99
C TYR A 348 -0.69 41.03 8.81
N SER A 349 -0.23 39.87 8.34
CA SER A 349 -0.94 38.60 8.40
C SER A 349 -0.19 37.60 9.29
N VAL A 350 -0.89 36.56 9.76
CA VAL A 350 -0.26 35.45 10.49
C VAL A 350 -0.65 34.13 9.86
N ASN A 351 0.35 33.37 9.47
CA ASN A 351 0.21 32.04 8.88
C ASN A 351 0.80 30.98 9.83
N VAL A 352 0.21 29.79 9.82
CA VAL A 352 0.61 28.64 10.62
C VAL A 352 0.89 27.49 9.67
N GLY A 353 2.13 26.98 9.67
CA GLY A 353 2.47 25.71 9.02
C GLY A 353 2.54 24.59 10.05
N PHE A 354 1.81 23.50 9.84
CA PHE A 354 1.82 22.36 10.75
C PHE A 354 3.02 21.44 10.49
N ILE A 355 3.63 20.93 11.56
CA ILE A 355 4.74 19.96 11.53
C ILE A 355 4.22 18.60 12.02
N ILE A 356 4.45 17.53 11.26
CA ILE A 356 4.21 16.12 11.65
C ILE A 356 5.36 15.56 12.49
#